data_AF-A0A7S3UH65-F1
#
_entry.id   AF-A0A7S3UH65-F1
#
_cell.length_a   1.000
_cell.length_b   1.000
_cell.length_c   1.000
_cell.angle_alpha   90.00
_cell.angle_beta   90.00
_cell.angle_gamma   90.00
#
_symmetry.space_group_name_H-M   'P 1'
#
loop_
_entity.id
_entity.type
_entity.pdbx_description
1 polymer ?
#
loop_
_entity_poly.entity_id
_entity_poly.type
_entity_poly.pdbx_seq_one_letter_code
_entity_poly.pdbx_strand_id
1 'polypeptide(L)'
;GGNGRRTVHVTNIWKGDSLFRDAVCSAALGQLVAEIAGWDGARVLQDQVFLKPGFGGPVAFHRDEAYMGEDVVTCWIALDDCSPRDGTLEYVPGSHLWPGQG
;
A
#
# COMPACT_ATOMS: atom_id res chain seq x y z
N GLY A 1 10.66 27.93 -12.14
CA GLY A 1 9.24 27.55 -12.09
C GLY A 1 9.08 26.15 -12.64
N GLY A 2 8.30 25.28 -11.97
CA GLY A 2 7.86 24.00 -12.54
C GLY A 2 8.05 22.70 -11.75
N ASN A 3 8.49 22.70 -10.48
CA ASN A 3 8.90 21.46 -9.80
C ASN A 3 7.98 20.94 -8.67
N GLY A 4 6.75 21.47 -8.51
CA GLY A 4 5.90 21.20 -7.34
C GLY A 4 4.67 20.30 -7.57
N ARG A 5 4.56 19.59 -8.70
CA ARG A 5 3.31 18.92 -9.11
C ARG A 5 3.42 17.44 -9.47
N ARG A 6 4.57 16.81 -9.23
CA ARG A 6 4.79 15.42 -9.65
C ARG A 6 4.57 14.48 -8.47
N THR A 7 3.73 13.47 -8.67
CA THR A 7 3.70 12.31 -7.77
C THR A 7 5.04 11.61 -7.84
N VAL A 8 5.69 11.46 -6.68
CA VAL A 8 6.88 10.62 -6.55
C VAL A 8 6.43 9.25 -6.07
N HIS A 9 6.96 8.22 -6.71
CA HIS A 9 6.73 6.83 -6.35
C HIS A 9 8.10 6.16 -6.20
N VAL A 10 8.36 5.62 -5.01
CA VAL A 10 9.57 4.83 -4.71
C VAL A 10 9.12 3.42 -4.34
N THR A 11 9.78 2.42 -4.91
CA THR A 11 9.49 1.00 -4.64
C THR A 11 10.64 0.36 -3.89
N ASN A 12 10.32 -0.52 -2.94
CA ASN A 12 11.30 -1.21 -2.09
C ASN A 12 12.26 -0.27 -1.36
N ILE A 13 11.75 0.84 -0.79
CA ILE A 13 12.57 1.75 0.00
C ILE A 13 13.18 1.04 1.22
N TRP A 14 12.56 -0.04 1.72
CA TRP A 14 13.08 -0.90 2.80
C TRP A 14 14.48 -1.45 2.53
N LYS A 15 14.88 -1.57 1.26
CA LYS A 15 16.22 -2.04 0.88
C LYS A 15 17.28 -0.94 1.02
N GLY A 16 16.88 0.33 0.93
CA GLY A 16 17.77 1.48 0.90
C GLY A 16 17.79 2.32 2.17
N ASP A 17 16.77 2.22 3.03
CA ASP A 17 16.63 3.04 4.23
C ASP A 17 16.27 2.19 5.46
N SER A 18 17.00 2.37 6.56
CA SER A 18 16.80 1.57 7.78
C SER A 18 15.51 1.89 8.52
N LEU A 19 15.07 3.15 8.53
CA LEU A 19 13.84 3.53 9.20
C LEU A 19 12.63 2.88 8.50
N PHE A 20 12.61 2.94 7.17
CA PHE A 20 11.58 2.25 6.39
C PHE A 20 11.67 0.74 6.54
N ARG A 21 12.88 0.16 6.56
CA ARG A 21 13.06 -1.28 6.79
C ARG A 21 12.47 -1.73 8.12
N ASP A 22 12.75 -1.00 9.20
CA ASP A 22 12.30 -1.37 10.54
C ASP A 22 10.77 -1.30 10.64
N ALA A 23 10.14 -0.33 9.96
CA ALA A 23 8.69 -0.26 9.83
C ALA A 23 8.13 -1.41 8.97
N VAL A 24 8.59 -1.56 7.73
CA VAL A 24 8.09 -2.55 6.75
C VAL A 24 8.32 -3.99 7.22
N CYS A 25 9.44 -4.27 7.88
CA CYS A 25 9.78 -5.59 8.41
C CYS A 25 9.39 -5.77 9.89
N SER A 26 8.51 -4.92 10.42
CA SER A 26 8.04 -5.00 11.81
C SER A 26 7.38 -6.35 12.09
N ALA A 27 7.85 -7.03 13.13
CA ALA A 27 7.24 -8.29 13.59
C ALA A 27 5.77 -8.11 13.98
N ALA A 28 5.41 -6.95 14.55
CA ALA A 28 4.02 -6.65 14.93
C ALA A 28 3.11 -6.55 13.70
N LEU A 29 3.58 -5.91 12.61
CA LEU A 29 2.81 -5.87 11.36
C LEU A 29 2.71 -7.26 10.72
N GLY A 30 3.80 -8.02 10.71
CA GLY A 30 3.79 -9.39 10.19
C GLY A 30 2.81 -10.30 10.94
N GLN A 31 2.74 -10.19 12.26
CA GLN A 31 1.79 -10.92 13.10
C GLN A 31 0.34 -10.51 12.82
N LEU A 32 0.06 -9.19 12.75
CA LEU A 32 -1.27 -8.68 12.45
C LEU A 32 -1.78 -9.17 11.09
N VAL A 33 -0.94 -9.12 10.06
CA VAL A 33 -1.27 -9.62 8.73
C VAL A 33 -1.57 -11.12 8.76
N ALA A 34 -0.70 -11.90 9.40
CA ALA A 34 -0.88 -13.35 9.50
C ALA A 34 -2.19 -13.71 10.23
N GLU A 35 -2.52 -13.00 11.32
CA GLU A 35 -3.76 -13.21 12.07
C GLU A 35 -5.01 -12.90 11.22
N ILE A 36 -5.05 -11.76 10.55
CA ILE A 36 -6.18 -11.35 9.71
C ILE A 36 -6.38 -12.32 8.55
N ALA A 37 -5.29 -12.80 7.96
CA ALA A 37 -5.31 -13.70 6.81
C ALA A 37 -5.44 -15.19 7.17
N GLY A 38 -5.30 -15.55 8.45
CA GLY A 38 -5.27 -16.95 8.89
C GLY A 38 -4.03 -17.72 8.43
N TRP A 39 -2.89 -17.05 8.30
CA TRP A 39 -1.61 -17.64 7.86
C TRP A 39 -0.69 -17.98 9.04
N ASP A 40 0.20 -18.95 8.86
CA ASP A 40 1.24 -19.28 9.86
C ASP A 40 2.29 -18.17 10.01
N GLY A 41 2.42 -17.31 9.00
CA GLY A 41 3.31 -16.15 9.01
C GLY A 41 3.25 -15.39 7.69
N ALA A 42 3.66 -14.13 7.72
CA ALA A 42 3.72 -13.25 6.56
C ALA A 42 5.18 -12.92 6.19
N ARG A 43 5.42 -12.65 4.91
CA ARG A 43 6.70 -12.13 4.39
C ARG A 43 6.45 -10.87 3.59
N VAL A 44 7.40 -9.94 3.64
CA VAL A 44 7.36 -8.73 2.81
C VAL A 44 7.55 -9.13 1.35
N LEU A 45 6.55 -8.85 0.50
CA LEU A 45 6.67 -8.96 -0.94
C LEU A 45 7.36 -7.71 -1.51
N GLN A 46 6.82 -6.53 -1.22
CA GLN A 46 7.35 -5.22 -1.62
C GLN A 46 6.78 -4.10 -0.73
N ASP A 47 7.39 -2.92 -0.80
CA ASP A 47 6.80 -1.66 -0.34
C ASP A 47 6.68 -0.66 -1.48
N GLN A 48 5.77 0.31 -1.31
CA GLN A 48 5.60 1.45 -2.21
C GLN A 48 5.36 2.71 -1.37
N VAL A 49 6.17 3.74 -1.58
CA VAL A 49 5.99 5.07 -0.97
C VAL A 49 5.55 6.05 -2.03
N PHE A 50 4.41 6.68 -1.78
CA PHE A 50 3.82 7.70 -2.65
C PHE A 50 3.88 9.07 -1.99
N LEU A 51 4.55 10.02 -2.64
CA LEU A 51 4.41 11.43 -2.30
C LEU A 51 3.48 12.04 -3.33
N LYS A 52 2.24 12.32 -2.91
CA LYS A 52 1.23 12.97 -3.74
C LYS A 52 1.13 14.44 -3.33
N PRO A 53 1.61 15.39 -4.15
CA PRO A 53 1.33 16.80 -3.87
C PRO A 53 -0.18 17.06 -3.97
N GLY A 54 -0.67 18.05 -3.23
CA GLY A 54 -2.09 18.44 -3.26
C GLY A 54 -2.58 18.66 -4.70
N PHE A 55 -3.80 18.20 -4.99
CA PHE A 55 -4.42 18.22 -6.33
C PHE A 55 -3.76 17.30 -7.38
N GLY A 56 -2.97 16.31 -6.95
CA GLY A 56 -2.59 15.19 -7.81
C GLY A 56 -3.81 14.42 -8.31
N GLY A 57 -3.73 13.84 -9.50
CA GLY A 57 -4.81 12.99 -10.05
C GLY A 57 -5.07 11.75 -9.18
N PRO A 58 -6.31 11.23 -9.14
CA PRO A 58 -6.62 10.03 -8.38
C PRO A 58 -5.94 8.80 -8.96
N VAL A 59 -5.75 7.78 -8.12
CA VAL A 59 -5.45 6.43 -8.60
C VAL A 59 -6.79 5.77 -8.90
N ALA A 60 -6.94 5.21 -10.11
CA ALA A 60 -8.18 4.55 -10.51
C ALA A 60 -8.43 3.29 -9.64
N PHE A 61 -9.70 2.94 -9.42
CA PHE A 61 -10.06 1.69 -8.76
C PHE A 61 -9.44 0.49 -9.50
N HIS A 62 -8.80 -0.39 -8.74
CA HIS A 62 -8.18 -1.62 -9.23
C HIS A 62 -8.16 -2.68 -8.11
N ARG A 63 -7.72 -3.89 -8.46
CA ARG A 63 -7.35 -4.94 -7.51
C ARG A 63 -5.87 -5.23 -7.63
N ASP A 64 -5.17 -5.31 -6.51
CA ASP A 64 -3.72 -5.54 -6.47
C ASP A 64 -3.31 -6.93 -6.99
N GLU A 65 -4.22 -7.91 -6.93
CA GLU A 65 -4.03 -9.29 -7.40
C GLU A 65 -3.44 -9.36 -8.82
N ALA A 66 -3.92 -8.50 -9.72
CA ALA A 66 -3.45 -8.46 -11.12
C ALA A 66 -1.97 -8.06 -11.26
N TYR A 67 -1.37 -7.48 -10.23
CA TYR A 67 0.02 -7.02 -10.22
C TYR A 67 0.90 -7.82 -9.26
N MET A 68 0.33 -8.32 -8.16
CA MET A 68 1.06 -8.90 -7.04
C MET A 68 0.85 -10.41 -6.87
N GLY A 69 -0.13 -10.98 -7.58
CA GLY A 69 -0.60 -12.34 -7.37
C GLY A 69 -1.66 -12.45 -6.28
N GLU A 70 -2.16 -13.67 -6.09
CA GLU A 70 -3.12 -14.02 -5.03
C GLU A 70 -2.43 -14.12 -3.65
N ASP A 71 -3.25 -14.21 -2.60
CA ASP A 71 -2.78 -14.35 -1.21
C ASP A 71 -1.83 -13.23 -0.75
N VAL A 72 -2.19 -11.98 -1.08
CA VAL A 72 -1.47 -10.78 -0.64
C VAL A 72 -2.38 -9.89 0.20
N VAL A 73 -1.85 -9.39 1.32
CA VAL A 73 -2.48 -8.34 2.13
C VAL A 73 -1.63 -7.08 2.01
N THR A 74 -2.26 -5.98 1.58
CA THR A 74 -1.63 -4.65 1.53
C THR A 74 -1.90 -3.89 2.82
N CYS A 75 -0.84 -3.52 3.55
CA CYS A 75 -0.92 -2.59 4.67
C CYS A 75 -0.72 -1.16 4.17
N TRP A 76 -1.72 -0.29 4.35
CA TRP A 76 -1.61 1.14 4.04
C TRP A 76 -1.34 1.95 5.31
N ILE A 77 -0.24 2.70 5.33
CA ILE A 77 0.20 3.50 6.48
C ILE A 77 0.26 4.97 6.04
N ALA A 78 -0.53 5.82 6.68
CA ALA A 78 -0.47 7.26 6.48
C ALA A 78 0.85 7.82 7.07
N LEU A 79 1.62 8.55 6.27
CA LEU A 79 2.81 9.28 6.74
C LEU A 79 2.55 10.76 7.02
N ASP A 80 1.42 11.27 6.53
CA ASP A 80 0.90 12.61 6.76
C ASP A 80 -0.57 12.51 7.19
N ASP A 81 -1.09 13.57 7.80
CA ASP A 81 -2.52 13.66 8.14
C ASP A 81 -3.37 13.50 6.87
N CYS A 82 -4.35 12.59 6.93
CA CYS A 82 -5.23 12.30 5.80
C CYS A 82 -6.68 12.64 6.14
N SER A 83 -7.34 13.38 5.25
CA SER A 83 -8.79 13.60 5.31
C SER A 83 -9.47 13.03 4.07
N PRO A 84 -10.79 12.78 4.11
CA PRO A 84 -11.55 12.35 2.93
C PRO A 84 -11.43 13.29 1.71
N ARG A 85 -11.01 14.54 1.91
CA ARG A 85 -10.82 15.52 0.84
C ARG A 85 -9.44 15.42 0.19
N ASP A 86 -8.49 14.76 0.83
CA ASP A 86 -7.07 14.72 0.43
C ASP A 86 -6.70 13.44 -0.33
N GLY A 87 -7.70 12.67 -0.77
CA GLY A 87 -7.49 11.44 -1.55
C GLY A 87 -7.05 10.26 -0.68
N THR A 88 -7.75 10.03 0.43
CA THR A 88 -7.64 8.82 1.26
C THR A 88 -7.94 7.57 0.45
N LEU A 89 -7.49 6.41 0.96
CA LEU A 89 -7.82 5.12 0.39
C LEU A 89 -9.34 4.87 0.46
N GLU A 90 -9.90 4.40 -0.65
CA GLU A 90 -11.31 4.04 -0.78
C GLU A 90 -11.44 2.57 -1.18
N TYR A 91 -12.46 1.89 -0.66
CA TYR A 91 -12.72 0.49 -0.94
C TYR A 91 -14.17 0.27 -1.36
N VAL A 92 -14.40 -0.74 -2.18
CA VAL A 92 -15.74 -1.29 -2.43
C VAL A 92 -15.90 -2.53 -1.54
N PRO A 93 -16.75 -2.50 -0.49
CA PRO A 93 -16.91 -3.64 0.42
C PRO A 93 -17.31 -4.92 -0.33
N GLY A 94 -16.63 -6.03 -0.02
CA GLY A 94 -16.87 -7.34 -0.63
C GLY A 94 -16.28 -7.55 -2.04
N SER A 95 -15.60 -6.56 -2.64
CA SER A 95 -15.01 -6.70 -3.98
C SER A 95 -13.89 -7.74 -4.09
N HIS A 96 -13.30 -8.13 -2.96
CA HIS A 96 -12.33 -9.24 -2.89
C HIS A 96 -12.97 -10.62 -3.15
N LEU A 97 -14.30 -10.73 -3.14
CA LEU A 97 -15.04 -11.96 -3.44
C LEU A 97 -15.49 -12.03 -4.92
N TRP A 98 -15.24 -10.98 -5.70
CA TRP A 98 -15.59 -10.98 -7.11
C TRP A 98 -14.68 -11.95 -7.89
N PRO A 99 -15.17 -12.58 -8.97
CA PRO A 99 -14.33 -13.44 -9.81
C PRO A 99 -13.03 -12.75 -10.22
N GLY A 100 -11.92 -13.50 -10.27
CA GLY A 100 -10.64 -13.02 -10.78
C GLY A 100 -10.80 -12.38 -12.18
N GLN A 101 -9.96 -11.40 -12.49
CA GLN A 101 -9.90 -10.90 -13.87
C GLN A 101 -9.15 -11.97 -14.65
N GLY A 102 -9.89 -12.85 -15.33
CA GLY A 102 -9.34 -14.01 -16.03
C GLY A 102 -8.27 -13.67 -17.06
#